data_AF-A0A962VQ00-F1
#
_entry.id   AF-A0A962VQ00-F1
#
_cell.length_a   1.000
_cell.length_b   1.000
_cell.length_c   1.000
_cell.angle_alpha   90.00
_cell.angle_beta   90.00
_cell.angle_gamma   90.00
#
_symmetry.space_group_name_H-M   'P 1'
#
loop_
_entity.id
_entity.type
_entity.pdbx_description
1 polymer ?
#
loop_
_entity_poly.entity_id
_entity_poly.type
_entity_poly.pdbx_seq_one_letter_code
_entity_poly.pdbx_strand_id
1 'polypeptide(L)'
;MNIPGVAGRLAPDLTSDHRTRFAEAMESLAPGGDFQTVDTSSALAGIVDGWMLNDGDISCAIAGNVDWMNYELADVQLKRDPAYALLRAYRQYGTDLLRVIGG
;
A
#
# COMPACT_ATOMS: atom_id res chain seq x y z
N MET A 1 16.30 -13.66 1.06
CA MET A 1 14.94 -13.76 0.50
C MET A 1 14.21 -12.55 1.05
N ASN A 2 13.93 -11.55 0.21
CA ASN A 2 13.15 -10.39 0.65
C ASN A 2 11.70 -10.83 0.83
N ILE A 3 11.09 -10.42 1.94
CA ILE A 3 9.69 -10.74 2.24
C ILE A 3 8.86 -9.55 1.76
N PRO A 4 7.99 -9.71 0.76
CA PRO A 4 7.08 -8.65 0.35
C PRO A 4 6.18 -8.28 1.54
N GLY A 5 6.05 -7.00 1.82
CA GLY A 5 5.36 -6.54 3.02
C GLY A 5 4.95 -5.08 2.96
N VAL A 6 3.92 -4.74 3.74
CA VAL A 6 3.48 -3.36 3.97
C VAL A 6 3.62 -3.08 5.46
N ALA A 7 4.24 -1.95 5.81
CA ALA A 7 4.23 -1.41 7.17
C ALA A 7 3.52 -0.06 7.16
N GLY A 8 2.72 0.22 8.19
CA GLY A 8 1.99 1.48 8.28
C GLY A 8 1.73 1.93 9.72
N ARG A 9 1.71 3.24 9.92
CA ARG A 9 1.32 3.95 11.14
C ARG A 9 0.31 5.02 10.79
N LEU A 10 -0.76 5.08 11.57
CA LEU A 10 -1.80 6.10 11.49
C LEU A 10 -1.88 6.80 12.83
N ALA A 11 -1.82 8.13 12.83
CA ALA A 11 -1.97 8.96 14.02
C ALA A 11 -2.54 10.34 13.63
N PRO A 12 -3.28 11.03 14.51
CA PRO A 12 -3.75 12.39 14.23
C PRO A 12 -2.61 13.37 13.96
N ASP A 13 -1.46 13.14 14.59
CA ASP A 13 -0.22 13.89 14.40
C ASP A 13 0.98 12.94 14.52
N LEU A 14 1.82 12.89 13.48
CA LEU A 14 2.99 12.03 13.44
C LEU A 14 4.20 12.68 14.09
N THR A 15 4.52 12.20 15.29
CA THR A 15 5.72 12.58 16.04
C THR A 15 7.01 11.99 15.44
N SER A 16 8.15 12.49 15.91
CA SER A 16 9.46 11.94 15.58
C SER A 16 9.62 10.46 16.02
N ASP A 17 9.06 10.07 17.17
CA ASP A 17 9.07 8.67 17.63
C ASP A 17 8.29 7.75 16.68
N HIS A 18 7.16 8.18 16.14
CA HIS A 18 6.43 7.40 15.13
C HIS A 18 7.27 7.16 13.87
N ARG A 19 8.00 8.18 13.42
CA ARG A 19 8.87 8.14 12.24
C ARG A 19 10.06 7.23 12.45
N THR A 20 10.71 7.31 13.62
CA THR A 20 11.81 6.40 13.99
C THR A 20 11.35 4.95 14.01
N ARG A 21 10.24 4.65 14.69
CA ARG A 21 9.74 3.26 14.76
C ARG A 21 9.24 2.72 13.42
N PHE A 22 8.81 3.59 12.52
CA PHE A 22 8.51 3.19 11.15
C PHE A 22 9.79 2.86 10.36
N ALA A 23 10.82 3.70 10.45
CA ALA A 23 12.11 3.44 9.82
C ALA A 23 12.72 2.11 10.32
N GLU A 24 12.66 1.84 11.63
CA GLU A 24 13.08 0.56 12.21
C GLU A 24 12.27 -0.62 11.67
N ALA A 25 10.95 -0.45 11.49
CA ALA A 25 10.12 -1.49 10.90
C ALA A 25 10.45 -1.74 9.42
N MET A 26 10.71 -0.68 8.64
CA MET A 26 11.10 -0.80 7.23
C MET A 26 12.48 -1.45 7.07
N GLU A 27 13.47 -1.07 7.90
CA GLU A 27 14.80 -1.69 7.89
C GLU A 27 14.73 -3.18 8.26
N SER A 28 13.84 -3.56 9.18
CA SER A 28 13.61 -4.96 9.53
C SER A 28 12.97 -5.75 8.37
N LEU A 29 12.02 -5.13 7.64
CA LEU A 29 11.34 -5.76 6.51
C LEU A 29 12.21 -5.88 5.26
N ALA A 30 13.05 -4.87 4.99
CA ALA A 30 13.94 -4.82 3.84
C ALA A 30 15.29 -4.20 4.21
N PRO A 31 16.21 -4.97 4.83
CA PRO A 31 17.51 -4.46 5.24
C PRO A 31 18.32 -3.95 4.05
N GLY A 32 18.65 -2.66 4.05
CA GLY A 32 19.33 -2.00 2.92
C GLY A 32 18.59 -2.07 1.57
N GLY A 33 17.29 -2.39 1.58
CA GLY A 33 16.44 -2.50 0.40
C GLY A 33 15.85 -1.16 -0.02
N ASP A 34 15.43 -1.08 -1.28
CA ASP A 34 14.63 0.04 -1.79
C ASP A 34 13.14 -0.21 -1.49
N PHE A 35 12.44 0.83 -1.05
CA PHE A 35 11.03 0.75 -0.68
C PHE A 35 10.32 2.06 -1.01
N GLN A 36 9.03 1.98 -1.33
CA GLN A 36 8.21 3.17 -1.57
C GLN A 36 7.49 3.57 -0.28
N THR A 37 7.34 4.87 -0.03
CA THR A 37 6.68 5.38 1.18
C THR A 37 5.62 6.44 0.91
N VAL A 38 4.56 6.42 1.72
CA VAL A 38 3.64 7.55 1.93
C VAL A 38 3.99 8.18 3.26
N ASP A 39 4.19 9.50 3.25
CA ASP A 39 4.45 10.30 4.45
C ASP A 39 3.58 11.55 4.40
N THR A 40 2.59 11.61 5.28
CA THR A 40 1.70 12.76 5.46
C THR A 40 1.80 13.26 6.89
N SER A 41 1.03 14.28 7.26
CA SER A 41 0.94 14.73 8.65
C SER A 41 0.31 13.68 9.58
N SER A 42 -0.50 12.75 9.04
CA SER A 42 -1.29 11.81 9.82
C SER A 42 -1.09 10.32 9.48
N ALA A 43 -0.35 10.02 8.41
CA ALA A 43 -0.13 8.66 7.95
C ALA A 43 1.32 8.48 7.46
N LEU A 44 1.93 7.37 7.88
CA LEU A 44 3.25 6.95 7.43
C LEU A 44 3.15 5.48 7.05
N ALA A 45 3.34 5.16 5.77
CA ALA A 45 3.26 3.79 5.28
C ALA A 45 4.39 3.52 4.29
N GLY A 46 4.79 2.26 4.19
CA GLY A 46 5.89 1.82 3.34
C GLY A 46 5.61 0.45 2.77
N ILE A 47 6.13 0.20 1.58
CA ILE A 47 5.98 -1.06 0.88
C ILE A 47 7.32 -1.58 0.36
N VAL A 48 7.54 -2.88 0.59
CA VAL A 48 8.68 -3.66 0.12
C VAL A 48 8.20 -4.62 -0.95
N ASP A 49 8.90 -4.65 -2.09
CA ASP A 49 8.64 -5.58 -3.21
C ASP A 49 7.15 -5.64 -3.61
N GLY A 50 6.55 -4.46 -3.76
CA GLY A 50 5.14 -4.31 -4.15
C GLY A 50 4.86 -3.00 -4.86
N TRP A 51 3.58 -2.63 -4.95
CA TRP A 51 3.14 -1.46 -5.69
C TRP A 51 2.43 -0.47 -4.79
N MET A 52 2.77 0.81 -4.96
CA MET A 52 2.11 1.93 -4.32
C MET A 52 1.72 2.99 -5.34
N LEU A 53 0.51 3.50 -5.20
CA LEU A 53 -0.04 4.60 -5.99
C LEU A 53 -0.60 5.67 -5.06
N ASN A 54 -0.22 6.91 -5.33
CA ASN A 54 -0.77 8.10 -4.68
C ASN A 54 -1.53 8.93 -5.71
N ASP A 55 -2.81 9.22 -5.45
CA ASP A 55 -3.64 10.07 -6.29
C ASP A 55 -4.45 11.05 -5.42
N GLY A 56 -3.93 12.28 -5.33
CA GLY A 56 -4.45 13.30 -4.41
C GLY A 56 -4.30 12.85 -2.95
N ASP A 57 -5.42 12.82 -2.24
CA ASP A 57 -5.47 12.43 -0.82
C ASP A 57 -5.64 10.93 -0.60
N ILE A 58 -5.65 10.13 -1.67
CA ILE A 58 -5.84 8.67 -1.60
C ILE A 58 -4.53 7.97 -1.95
N SER A 59 -4.10 7.10 -1.06
CA SER A 59 -2.97 6.21 -1.26
C SER A 59 -3.44 4.76 -1.27
N CYS A 60 -3.04 4.00 -2.29
CA CYS A 60 -3.28 2.56 -2.38
C CYS A 60 -1.94 1.83 -2.46
N ALA A 61 -1.74 0.83 -1.61
CA ALA A 61 -0.52 0.04 -1.56
C ALA A 61 -0.85 -1.44 -1.41
N ILE A 62 -0.04 -2.29 -2.05
CA ILE A 62 -0.28 -3.73 -2.10
C ILE A 62 1.02 -4.50 -2.29
N ALA A 63 1.35 -5.35 -1.32
CA ALA A 63 2.48 -6.25 -1.38
C ALA A 63 1.99 -7.69 -1.64
N GLY A 64 2.70 -8.40 -2.52
CA GLY A 64 2.35 -9.76 -2.92
C GLY A 64 1.37 -9.83 -4.10
N ASN A 65 1.03 -11.06 -4.47
CA ASN A 65 0.10 -11.34 -5.56
C ASN A 65 -1.34 -11.29 -5.05
N VAL A 66 -2.22 -10.64 -5.78
CA VAL A 66 -3.64 -10.57 -5.49
C VAL A 66 -4.41 -11.14 -6.66
N ASP A 67 -5.31 -12.07 -6.35
CA ASP A 67 -6.19 -12.70 -7.32
C ASP A 67 -7.47 -11.86 -7.45
N TRP A 68 -7.74 -11.35 -8.65
CA TRP A 68 -8.88 -10.47 -8.92
C TRP A 68 -9.98 -11.23 -9.65
N MET A 69 -11.15 -11.36 -9.01
CA MET A 69 -12.31 -12.02 -9.60
C MET A 69 -13.11 -11.12 -10.57
N ASN A 70 -12.96 -9.79 -10.47
CA ASN A 70 -13.62 -8.84 -11.38
C ASN A 70 -12.74 -8.57 -12.61
N TYR A 71 -13.25 -8.93 -13.79
CA TYR A 71 -12.52 -8.81 -15.05
C TYR A 71 -12.04 -7.39 -15.35
N GLU A 72 -12.84 -6.37 -15.06
CA GLU A 72 -12.44 -4.97 -15.33
C GLU A 72 -11.26 -4.53 -14.46
N LEU A 73 -11.18 -5.02 -13.23
CA LEU A 73 -10.12 -4.65 -12.31
C LEU A 73 -8.85 -5.49 -12.57
N ALA A 74 -9.00 -6.76 -12.93
CA ALA A 74 -7.90 -7.60 -13.42
C ALA A 74 -7.26 -6.99 -14.68
N ASP A 75 -8.06 -6.48 -15.63
CA ASP A 75 -7.55 -5.81 -16.82
C ASP A 75 -6.77 -4.53 -16.49
N VAL A 76 -7.25 -3.74 -15.51
CA VAL A 76 -6.52 -2.55 -15.04
C VAL A 76 -5.20 -2.93 -14.37
N GLN A 77 -5.19 -3.97 -13.53
CA GLN A 77 -3.97 -4.50 -12.91
C GLN A 77 -2.92 -4.86 -13.96
N LEU A 78 -3.33 -5.60 -14.99
CA LEU A 78 -2.44 -6.04 -16.06
C LEU A 78 -1.93 -4.88 -16.94
N LYS A 79 -2.74 -3.83 -17.12
CA LYS A 79 -2.40 -2.69 -17.99
C LYS A 79 -1.65 -1.56 -17.29
N ARG A 80 -1.84 -1.37 -15.98
CA ARG A 80 -1.24 -0.25 -15.24
C ARG A 80 -0.40 -0.73 -14.09
N ASP A 81 -1.03 -1.32 -13.07
CA ASP A 81 -0.44 -2.06 -11.96
C ASP A 81 -1.57 -2.40 -10.94
N PRO A 82 -1.32 -3.28 -9.95
CA PRO A 82 -2.31 -3.61 -8.93
C PRO A 82 -2.77 -2.42 -8.05
N ALA A 83 -1.92 -1.41 -7.83
CA ALA A 83 -2.28 -0.26 -7.00
C ALA A 83 -3.30 0.65 -7.71
N TYR A 84 -3.22 0.78 -9.03
CA TYR A 84 -4.25 1.43 -9.86
C TYR A 84 -5.59 0.71 -9.80
N ALA A 85 -5.57 -0.63 -9.84
CA ALA A 85 -6.79 -1.41 -9.73
C ALA A 85 -7.45 -1.20 -8.35
N LEU A 86 -6.66 -1.11 -7.28
CA LEU A 86 -7.17 -0.82 -5.93
C LEU A 86 -7.76 0.60 -5.82
N LEU A 87 -7.09 1.59 -6.41
CA LEU A 87 -7.61 2.95 -6.44
C LEU A 87 -8.93 3.05 -7.21
N ARG A 88 -9.03 2.39 -8.38
CA ARG A 88 -10.26 2.37 -9.18
C ARG A 88 -11.39 1.67 -8.42
N ALA A 89 -11.09 0.55 -7.77
CA ALA A 89 -12.00 -0.16 -6.92
C ALA A 89 -12.51 0.70 -5.75
N TYR A 90 -11.61 1.36 -5.03
CA TYR A 90 -11.98 2.25 -3.93
C TYR A 90 -12.93 3.37 -4.42
N ARG A 91 -12.64 3.98 -5.56
CA ARG A 91 -13.51 5.00 -6.17
C ARG A 91 -14.88 4.47 -6.58
N GLN A 92 -14.95 3.22 -7.06
CA GLN A 92 -16.20 2.62 -7.53
C GLN A 92 -17.09 2.14 -6.38
N TYR A 93 -16.51 1.52 -5.35
CA TYR A 93 -17.26 0.82 -4.30
C TYR A 93 -17.20 1.52 -2.93
N GLY A 94 -16.35 2.54 -2.76
CA GLY A 94 -16.23 3.32 -1.53
C GLY A 94 -15.69 2.55 -0.32
N THR A 95 -15.14 1.36 -0.52
CA THR A 95 -14.65 0.50 0.56
C THR A 95 -13.39 -0.25 0.15
N ASP A 96 -12.69 -0.80 1.15
CA ASP A 96 -11.52 -1.66 0.98
C ASP A 96 -11.90 -2.85 0.10
N LEU A 97 -11.27 -2.94 -1.06
CA LEU A 97 -11.60 -3.97 -2.04
C LEU A 97 -11.36 -5.38 -1.48
N LEU A 98 -10.36 -5.57 -0.61
CA LEU A 98 -10.07 -6.86 0.04
C LEU A 98 -11.29 -7.39 0.79
N ARG A 99 -12.05 -6.48 1.42
CA ARG A 99 -13.28 -6.82 2.13
C ARG A 99 -14.43 -7.22 1.21
N VAL A 100 -14.45 -6.75 -0.04
CA VAL A 100 -15.48 -7.07 -1.04
C VAL A 100 -15.19 -8.40 -1.75
N ILE A 101 -13.92 -8.70 -1.98
CA ILE A 101 -13.48 -9.90 -2.72
C ILE A 101 -13.18 -11.12 -1.83
N GLY A 102 -13.33 -10.98 -0.50
CA GLY A 102 -13.23 -12.10 0.44
C GLY A 102 -11.80 -12.46 0.85
N GLY A 103 -10.99 -11.44 1.15
CA GLY A 103 -9.73 -11.63 1.88
C GLY A 103 -9.94 -12.31 3.23
#